data_AF-A0A0H3J7G2-F1
#
_entry.id   AF-A0A0H3J7G2-F1
#
_cell.length_a   1.000
_cell.length_b   1.000
_cell.length_c   1.000
_cell.angle_alpha   90.00
_cell.angle_beta   90.00
_cell.angle_gamma   90.00
#
_symmetry.space_group_name_H-M   'P 1'
#
loop_
_entity.id
_entity.type
_entity.pdbx_description
1 polymer ?
#
loop_
_entity_poly.entity_id
_entity_poly.type
_entity_poly.pdbx_seq_one_letter_code
_entity_poly.pdbx_strand_id
1 'polypeptide(L)'
;MFNDPISLYSTFSKFFNIVGISKMTMVSWIFALLIIHKPSNIAISKLLAKYKPEINEDEKIKDNNAGRFIGTVERIIILIFISIGQYSAIGLVLTAKSIARYDRISKEKDFAEYYLLGTLISTFIVIVVSVVIRESWYKF
;
A
#
# COMPACT_ATOMS: atom_id res chain seq x y z
N MET A 1 25.43 -28.51 -9.46
CA MET A 1 26.88 -28.46 -9.13
C MET A 1 27.47 -27.39 -10.04
N PHE A 2 27.50 -26.10 -9.73
CA PHE A 2 27.76 -25.40 -8.47
C PHE A 2 26.79 -24.23 -8.23
N ASN A 3 26.27 -24.14 -7.01
CA ASN A 3 25.67 -22.95 -6.43
C ASN A 3 26.79 -21.93 -6.15
N ASP A 4 27.27 -21.26 -7.19
CA ASP A 4 28.11 -20.07 -6.98
C ASP A 4 27.19 -18.87 -6.76
N PRO A 5 27.18 -18.24 -5.57
CA PRO A 5 26.38 -17.03 -5.31
C PRO A 5 26.69 -15.89 -6.30
N ILE A 6 27.82 -15.98 -7.01
CA ILE A 6 28.32 -15.06 -8.02
C ILE A 6 27.53 -15.16 -9.35
N SER A 7 27.02 -16.35 -9.70
CA SER A 7 26.24 -16.60 -10.93
C SER A 7 24.86 -15.91 -10.90
N LEU A 8 24.23 -15.88 -9.73
CA LEU A 8 22.95 -15.22 -9.50
C LEU A 8 23.12 -13.69 -9.59
N TYR A 9 24.15 -13.14 -8.94
CA TYR A 9 24.45 -11.71 -8.99
C TYR A 9 24.73 -11.20 -10.41
N SER A 10 25.47 -11.98 -11.20
CA SER A 10 25.78 -11.62 -12.59
C SER A 10 24.54 -11.70 -13.51
N THR A 11 23.61 -12.61 -13.25
CA THR A 11 22.36 -12.73 -14.02
C THR A 11 21.39 -11.59 -13.68
N PHE A 12 21.23 -11.29 -12.39
CA PHE A 12 20.40 -10.18 -11.92
C PHE A 12 20.93 -8.83 -12.41
N SER A 13 22.23 -8.57 -12.29
CA SER A 13 22.82 -7.29 -12.75
C SER A 13 22.70 -7.07 -14.26
N LYS A 14 22.79 -8.14 -15.07
CA LYS A 14 22.52 -8.06 -16.52
C LYS A 14 21.06 -7.73 -16.82
N PHE A 15 20.13 -8.38 -16.12
CA PHE A 15 18.70 -8.04 -16.24
C PHE A 15 18.42 -6.58 -15.87
N PHE A 16 19.00 -6.08 -14.77
CA PHE A 16 18.81 -4.68 -14.36
C PHE A 16 19.41 -3.67 -15.35
N ASN A 17 20.57 -3.97 -15.93
CA ASN A 17 21.15 -3.12 -16.97
C ASN A 17 20.34 -3.13 -18.27
N ILE A 18 19.68 -4.25 -18.62
CA ILE A 18 18.79 -4.34 -19.79
C ILE A 18 17.50 -3.55 -19.58
N VAL A 19 16.93 -3.62 -18.38
CA VAL A 19 15.70 -2.89 -18.03
C VAL A 19 15.98 -1.40 -17.76
N GLY A 20 17.25 -1.00 -17.68
CA GLY A 20 17.65 0.40 -17.47
C GLY A 20 17.29 0.96 -16.09
N ILE A 21 16.98 0.10 -15.12
CA ILE A 21 16.59 0.52 -13.77
C ILE A 21 17.84 0.73 -12.91
N SER A 22 18.03 1.96 -12.43
CA SER A 22 19.11 2.29 -11.50
C SER A 22 19.01 1.47 -10.20
N LYS A 23 20.16 1.03 -9.67
CA LYS A 23 20.25 0.33 -8.38
C LYS A 23 19.62 1.14 -7.24
N MET A 24 19.77 2.47 -7.29
CA MET A 24 19.18 3.43 -6.34
C MET A 24 17.64 3.37 -6.36
N THR A 25 17.08 3.23 -7.57
CA THR A 25 15.64 3.10 -7.79
C THR A 25 15.11 1.83 -7.16
N MET A 26 15.79 0.70 -7.35
CA MET A 26 15.38 -0.57 -6.76
C MET A 26 15.36 -0.53 -5.22
N VAL A 27 16.41 0.00 -4.60
CA VAL A 27 16.48 0.15 -3.13
C VAL A 27 15.34 1.03 -2.62
N SER A 28 15.05 2.14 -3.32
CA SER A 28 13.95 3.04 -2.95
C SER A 28 12.59 2.37 -3.05
N TRP A 29 12.34 1.55 -4.08
CA TRP A 29 11.11 0.76 -4.21
C TRP A 29 10.96 -0.31 -3.12
N ILE A 30 12.04 -1.01 -2.78
CA ILE A 30 12.04 -2.00 -1.69
C ILE A 30 11.72 -1.31 -0.36
N PHE A 31 12.34 -0.15 -0.11
CA PHE A 31 12.08 0.67 1.08
C PHE A 31 10.63 1.14 1.14
N ALA A 32 10.06 1.57 0.01
CA ALA A 32 8.65 1.92 -0.12
C ALA A 32 7.74 0.77 0.32
N LEU A 33 7.97 -0.41 -0.26
CA LEU A 33 7.18 -1.61 -0.01
C LEU A 33 7.25 -2.01 1.48
N LEU A 34 8.42 -1.87 2.10
CA LEU A 34 8.60 -2.16 3.53
C LEU A 34 7.74 -1.23 4.41
N ILE A 35 7.71 0.08 4.11
CA ILE A 35 6.91 1.07 4.86
C ILE A 35 5.40 0.83 4.67
N ILE A 36 4.95 0.56 3.44
CA ILE A 36 3.49 0.46 3.17
C ILE A 36 2.87 -0.86 3.68
N HIS A 37 3.69 -1.86 4.04
CA HIS A 37 3.20 -3.21 4.32
C HIS A 37 2.65 -3.38 5.76
N LYS A 38 3.50 -3.73 6.73
CA LYS A 38 3.08 -3.93 8.13
C LYS A 38 3.02 -2.65 8.97
N PRO A 39 3.99 -1.71 8.91
CA PRO A 39 3.99 -0.58 9.82
C PRO A 39 2.83 0.37 9.53
N SER A 40 2.47 0.56 8.26
CA SER A 40 1.28 1.32 7.88
C SER A 40 -0.03 0.71 8.42
N ASN A 41 -0.18 -0.62 8.35
CA ASN A 41 -1.35 -1.31 8.91
C ASN A 41 -1.48 -1.11 10.43
N ILE A 42 -0.37 -1.20 11.15
CA ILE A 42 -0.34 -0.99 12.61
C ILE A 42 -0.62 0.47 12.95
N ALA A 43 0.03 1.41 12.25
CA ALA A 43 -0.15 2.84 12.46
C ALA A 43 -1.61 3.26 12.29
N ILE A 44 -2.25 2.88 11.19
CA ILE A 44 -3.66 3.19 10.91
C ILE A 44 -4.56 2.55 11.98
N SER A 45 -4.32 1.28 12.32
CA SER A 45 -5.10 0.57 13.33
C SER A 45 -5.02 1.24 14.71
N LYS A 46 -3.85 1.79 15.07
CA LYS A 46 -3.62 2.47 16.35
C LYS A 46 -4.21 3.88 16.36
N LEU A 47 -4.05 4.63 15.27
CA LEU A 47 -4.60 5.98 15.12
C LEU A 47 -6.14 5.97 15.17
N LEU A 48 -6.76 4.94 14.60
CA LEU A 48 -8.22 4.83 14.51
C LEU A 48 -8.83 3.92 15.57
N ALA A 49 -8.07 3.52 16.59
CA ALA A 49 -8.56 2.61 17.63
C ALA A 49 -9.82 3.13 18.34
N LYS A 50 -9.91 4.46 18.53
CA LYS A 50 -11.07 5.13 19.15
C LYS A 50 -12.34 5.12 18.30
N TYR A 51 -12.20 4.97 16.98
CA TYR A 51 -13.32 5.02 16.02
C TYR A 51 -13.75 3.63 15.57
N LYS A 52 -13.18 2.57 16.15
CA LYS A 52 -13.47 1.21 15.70
C LYS A 52 -14.88 0.81 16.16
N PRO A 53 -15.80 0.44 15.25
CA PRO A 53 -17.16 0.05 15.63
C PRO A 53 -17.17 -1.26 16.45
N GLU A 54 -18.14 -1.36 17.36
CA GLU A 54 -18.38 -2.57 18.15
C GLU A 54 -19.13 -3.60 17.29
N ILE A 55 -18.45 -4.71 16.98
CA ILE A 55 -19.00 -5.84 16.21
C ILE A 55 -18.64 -7.15 16.92
N ASN A 56 -19.48 -8.18 16.71
CA ASN A 56 -19.30 -9.53 17.25
C ASN A 56 -17.89 -10.08 16.99
N GLU A 57 -17.33 -10.82 17.95
CA GLU A 57 -15.92 -11.25 17.91
C GLU A 57 -15.57 -12.09 16.66
N ASP A 58 -16.47 -12.97 16.23
CA ASP A 58 -16.27 -13.81 15.04
C ASP A 58 -16.26 -13.01 13.73
N GLU A 59 -17.17 -12.03 13.60
CA GLU A 59 -17.18 -11.10 12.47
C GLU A 59 -15.96 -10.18 12.50
N LYS A 60 -15.53 -9.75 13.70
CA LYS A 60 -14.37 -8.88 13.91
C LYS A 60 -13.07 -9.53 13.45
N ILE A 61 -12.88 -10.82 13.68
CA ILE A 61 -11.67 -11.55 13.28
C ILE A 61 -11.61 -11.72 11.76
N LYS A 62 -12.70 -12.17 11.13
CA LYS A 62 -12.76 -12.35 9.67
C LYS A 62 -12.61 -11.02 8.93
N ASP A 63 -13.32 -9.98 9.37
CA ASP A 63 -13.29 -8.68 8.72
C ASP A 63 -11.93 -7.97 8.86
N ASN A 64 -11.29 -8.07 10.04
CA ASN A 64 -9.93 -7.56 10.23
C ASN A 64 -8.93 -8.19 9.26
N ASN A 65 -8.97 -9.51 9.07
CA ASN A 65 -7.97 -10.19 8.24
C ASN A 65 -8.13 -9.85 6.75
N ALA A 66 -9.36 -9.93 6.24
CA ALA A 66 -9.65 -9.55 4.86
C ALA A 66 -9.40 -8.06 4.61
N GLY A 67 -9.86 -7.18 5.51
CA GLY A 67 -9.68 -5.73 5.41
C GLY A 67 -8.20 -5.30 5.43
N ARG A 68 -7.37 -5.93 6.28
CA ARG A 68 -5.91 -5.67 6.31
C ARG A 68 -5.23 -6.07 5.01
N PHE A 69 -5.62 -7.21 4.42
CA PHE A 69 -5.05 -7.67 3.16
C PHE A 69 -5.47 -6.76 2.00
N ILE A 70 -6.76 -6.43 1.90
CA ILE A 70 -7.29 -5.47 0.91
C ILE A 70 -6.54 -4.13 1.01
N GLY A 71 -6.35 -3.60 2.22
CA GLY A 71 -5.63 -2.35 2.43
C GLY A 71 -4.16 -2.40 1.99
N THR A 72 -3.48 -3.54 2.15
CA THR A 72 -2.12 -3.72 1.64
C THR A 72 -2.09 -3.73 0.11
N VAL A 73 -3.00 -4.48 -0.52
CA VAL A 73 -3.11 -4.57 -1.98
C VAL A 73 -3.42 -3.20 -2.59
N GLU A 74 -4.38 -2.48 -2.02
CA GLU A 74 -4.72 -1.12 -2.43
C GLU A 74 -3.51 -0.18 -2.39
N ARG A 75 -2.74 -0.17 -1.29
CA ARG A 75 -1.55 0.69 -1.18
C ARG A 75 -0.50 0.35 -2.24
N ILE A 76 -0.33 -0.92 -2.58
CA ILE A 76 0.58 -1.35 -3.66
C ILE A 76 0.08 -0.81 -5.01
N ILE A 77 -1.22 -0.95 -5.30
CA ILE A 77 -1.80 -0.45 -6.56
C ILE A 77 -1.67 1.08 -6.65
N ILE A 78 -1.98 1.81 -5.57
CA ILE A 78 -1.85 3.27 -5.52
C ILE A 78 -0.39 3.68 -5.74
N LEU A 79 0.58 3.01 -5.09
CA LEU A 79 2.00 3.29 -5.28
C LEU A 79 2.41 3.10 -6.75
N ILE A 80 1.96 2.01 -7.39
CA ILE A 80 2.22 1.77 -8.82
C ILE A 80 1.65 2.90 -9.67
N PHE A 81 0.40 3.29 -9.46
CA PHE A 81 -0.27 4.36 -10.21
C PHE A 81 0.40 5.72 -10.02
N ILE A 82 0.86 6.06 -8.82
CA ILE A 82 1.64 7.29 -8.60
C ILE A 82 2.95 7.24 -9.40
N SER A 83 3.64 6.10 -9.40
CA SER A 83 4.92 5.95 -10.10
C SER A 83 4.82 6.02 -11.61
N ILE A 84 3.70 5.60 -12.20
CA ILE A 84 3.42 5.76 -13.64
C ILE A 84 2.67 7.05 -13.98
N GLY A 85 2.44 7.95 -13.00
CA GLY A 85 1.77 9.24 -13.18
C GLY A 85 0.25 9.17 -13.40
N GLN A 86 -0.38 8.03 -13.15
CA GLN A 86 -1.81 7.78 -13.36
C GLN A 86 -2.63 8.13 -12.12
N TYR A 87 -2.65 9.40 -11.73
CA TYR A 87 -3.35 9.86 -10.52
C TYR A 87 -4.86 9.64 -10.56
N SER A 88 -5.49 9.74 -11.74
CA SER A 88 -6.93 9.49 -11.90
C SER A 88 -7.31 8.05 -11.60
N ALA A 89 -6.44 7.09 -11.88
CA ALA A 89 -6.68 5.67 -11.63
C ALA A 89 -6.75 5.35 -10.13
N ILE A 90 -6.11 6.17 -9.28
CA ILE A 90 -6.23 6.07 -7.82
C ILE A 90 -7.68 6.28 -7.39
N GLY A 91 -8.37 7.27 -7.99
CA GLY A 91 -9.78 7.52 -7.73
C GLY A 91 -10.65 6.29 -8.01
N LEU A 92 -10.42 5.60 -9.13
CA LEU A 92 -11.13 4.36 -9.48
C LEU A 92 -10.91 3.25 -8.44
N VAL A 93 -9.70 3.09 -7.92
CA VAL A 93 -9.39 2.09 -6.88
C VAL A 93 -10.15 2.40 -5.60
N LEU A 94 -10.14 3.66 -5.16
CA LEU A 94 -10.86 4.10 -3.95
C LEU A 94 -12.37 3.97 -4.11
N THR A 95 -12.90 4.30 -5.29
CA THR A 95 -14.31 4.12 -5.61
C THR A 95 -14.69 2.65 -5.61
N ALA A 96 -13.93 1.77 -6.27
CA ALA A 96 -14.19 0.33 -6.29
C ALA A 96 -14.21 -0.27 -4.87
N LYS A 97 -13.24 0.13 -4.04
CA LYS A 97 -13.19 -0.25 -2.62
C LYS A 97 -14.45 0.19 -1.86
N SER A 98 -14.92 1.40 -2.12
CA SER A 98 -16.09 1.99 -1.45
C SER A 98 -17.38 1.32 -1.89
N ILE A 99 -17.52 1.02 -3.19
CA ILE A 99 -18.67 0.31 -3.75
C ILE A 99 -18.79 -1.09 -3.14
N ALA A 100 -17.68 -1.82 -3.01
CA ALA A 100 -17.67 -3.16 -2.41
C ALA A 100 -18.13 -3.20 -0.94
N ARG A 101 -18.06 -2.06 -0.23
CA ARG A 101 -18.46 -1.91 1.17
C ARG A 101 -19.68 -0.98 1.35
N TYR A 102 -20.31 -0.57 0.26
CA TYR A 102 -21.33 0.48 0.24
C TYR A 102 -22.49 0.18 1.19
N ASP A 103 -22.97 -1.06 1.24
CA ASP A 103 -24.10 -1.45 2.07
C ASP A 103 -23.88 -1.12 3.56
N ARG A 104 -22.71 -1.47 4.11
CA ARG A 104 -22.35 -1.16 5.50
C ARG A 104 -22.05 0.32 5.70
N ILE A 105 -21.33 0.96 4.76
CA ILE A 105 -21.05 2.41 4.81
C ILE A 105 -22.36 3.22 4.85
N SER A 106 -23.40 2.78 4.13
CA SER A 106 -24.68 3.47 4.06
C SER A 106 -25.57 3.25 5.29
N LYS A 107 -25.39 2.13 6.02
CA LYS A 107 -26.26 1.73 7.13
C LYS A 107 -25.66 2.01 8.51
N GLU A 108 -24.34 2.01 8.62
CA GLU A 108 -23.61 2.08 9.89
C GLU A 108 -22.71 3.33 9.90
N LYS A 109 -23.14 4.38 10.62
CA LYS A 109 -22.42 5.66 10.67
C LYS A 109 -20.99 5.50 11.20
N ASP A 110 -20.82 4.79 12.31
CA ASP A 110 -19.50 4.61 12.94
C ASP A 110 -18.54 3.81 12.03
N PHE A 111 -19.06 2.81 11.32
CA PHE A 111 -18.30 2.08 10.31
C PHE A 111 -17.91 2.99 9.14
N ALA A 112 -18.82 3.84 8.67
CA ALA A 112 -18.54 4.78 7.60
C ALA A 112 -17.41 5.75 7.97
N GLU A 113 -17.45 6.34 9.16
CA GLU A 113 -16.39 7.24 9.65
C GLU A 113 -15.05 6.51 9.79
N TYR A 114 -15.05 5.32 10.40
CA TYR A 114 -13.85 4.48 10.52
C TYR A 114 -13.24 4.13 9.15
N TYR A 115 -14.08 3.73 8.21
CA TYR A 115 -13.69 3.32 6.87
C TYR A 115 -13.12 4.49 6.05
N LEU A 116 -13.79 5.65 6.09
CA LEU A 116 -13.38 6.86 5.38
C LEU A 116 -12.04 7.37 5.90
N LEU A 117 -11.91 7.54 7.22
CA LEU A 117 -10.64 7.95 7.85
C LEU A 117 -9.52 6.94 7.55
N GLY A 118 -9.81 5.65 7.64
CA GLY A 118 -8.84 4.59 7.35
C GLY A 118 -8.32 4.65 5.91
N THR A 119 -9.21 4.87 4.95
CA THR A 119 -8.86 4.96 3.54
C THR A 119 -8.05 6.23 3.26
N LEU A 120 -8.51 7.39 3.74
CA LEU A 120 -7.83 8.67 3.54
C LEU A 120 -6.41 8.68 4.14
N ILE A 121 -6.24 8.21 5.38
CA ILE A 121 -4.92 8.14 6.02
C ILE A 121 -4.02 7.14 5.27
N SER A 122 -4.56 6.00 4.85
CA SER A 122 -3.81 5.00 4.08
C SER A 122 -3.29 5.58 2.76
N THR A 123 -4.15 6.26 2.00
CA THR A 123 -3.76 6.92 0.74
C THR A 123 -2.76 8.04 1.00
N PHE A 124 -2.94 8.83 2.06
CA PHE A 124 -2.02 9.89 2.44
C PHE A 124 -0.60 9.37 2.74
N ILE A 125 -0.48 8.26 3.48
CA ILE A 125 0.81 7.61 3.75
C ILE A 125 1.51 7.23 2.43
N VAL A 126 0.78 6.62 1.48
CA VAL A 126 1.36 6.22 0.19
C VAL A 126 1.82 7.45 -0.60
N ILE A 127 1.06 8.54 -0.60
CA ILE A 127 1.45 9.80 -1.25
C ILE A 127 2.75 10.34 -0.64
N VAL A 128 2.85 10.43 0.68
CA VAL A 128 4.07 10.92 1.37
C VAL A 128 5.27 10.04 1.03
N VAL A 129 5.12 8.72 1.11
CA VAL A 129 6.19 7.76 0.77
C VAL A 129 6.63 7.93 -0.69
N SER A 130 5.67 8.06 -1.61
CA SER A 130 5.96 8.22 -3.04
C SER A 130 6.70 9.52 -3.34
N VAL A 131 6.34 10.62 -2.67
CA VAL A 131 7.03 11.91 -2.81
C VAL A 131 8.48 11.80 -2.34
N VAL A 132 8.73 11.20 -1.17
CA VAL A 132 10.09 11.00 -0.63
C VAL A 132 10.97 10.17 -1.59
N ILE A 133 10.39 9.15 -2.21
CA ILE A 133 11.09 8.31 -3.20
C ILE A 133 11.37 9.10 -4.48
N ARG A 134 10.40 9.87 -4.96
CA ARG A 134 10.54 10.67 -6.18
C ARG A 134 11.63 11.73 -6.05
N GLU A 135 11.71 12.42 -4.92
CA GLU A 135 12.79 13.37 -4.63
C GLU A 135 14.18 12.70 -4.65
N SER A 136 14.26 11.41 -4.32
CA SER A 136 15.50 10.63 -4.39
C SER A 136 15.91 10.27 -5.83
N TRP A 137 14.98 10.29 -6.80
CA TRP A 137 15.28 10.08 -8.22
C TRP A 137 15.75 11.32 -8.95
N TYR A 138 15.33 12.52 -8.53
CA TYR A 138 15.70 13.78 -9.21
C TYR A 138 17.05 14.34 -8.77
N LYS A 139 17.63 13.85 -7.66
CA LYS A 139 18.88 14.38 -7.09
C LYS A 139 20.17 13.71 -7.59
N PHE A 140 20.10 12.76 -8.52
CA PHE A 140 21.23 12.04 -9.09
C PHE A 140 21.01 11.75 -10.56
#